data_AF-A0A088EYG7-F1
#
_entry.id   AF-A0A088EYG7-F1
#
_cell.length_a   1.000
_cell.length_b   1.000
_cell.length_c   1.000
_cell.angle_alpha   90.00
_cell.angle_beta   90.00
_cell.angle_gamma   90.00
#
_symmetry.space_group_name_H-M   'P 1'
#
loop_
_entity.id
_entity.type
_entity.pdbx_description
1 polymer ?
#
loop_
_entity_poly.entity_id
_entity_poly.type
_entity_poly.pdbx_seq_one_letter_code
_entity_poly.pdbx_strand_id
1 'polypeptide(L)' 'MQIPGLTQGKIAEKLAVTRDSYAKYEIGKTAPPLDVLLALSRYFQVSTDLLLTVDLRKYQKQLC' A
#
# COMPACT_ATOMS: atom_id res chain seq x y z
N MET A 1 6.37 0.42 3.19
CA MET A 1 6.37 -0.85 3.94
C MET A 1 7.34 -1.79 3.22
N GLN A 2 8.52 -2.11 3.76
CA GLN A 2 9.47 -2.97 3.03
C GLN A 2 9.41 -4.39 3.58
N ILE A 3 8.74 -5.27 2.82
CA ILE A 3 8.71 -6.70 3.06
C ILE A 3 9.92 -7.30 2.32
N PRO A 4 10.87 -7.98 3.00
CA PRO A 4 12.04 -8.57 2.35
C PRO A 4 11.62 -9.48 1.19
N GLY A 5 12.11 -9.19 -0.03
CA GLY A 5 11.79 -9.95 -1.25
C GLY A 5 10.59 -9.43 -2.07
N LEU A 6 9.83 -8.47 -1.55
CA LEU A 6 8.72 -7.82 -2.25
C LEU A 6 9.14 -6.42 -2.72
N THR A 7 9.26 -6.24 -4.04
CA THR A 7 9.61 -4.94 -4.63
C THR A 7 8.34 -4.15 -4.96
N GLN A 8 8.45 -2.82 -4.95
CA GLN A 8 7.36 -1.93 -5.42
C GLN A 8 6.87 -2.32 -6.83
N GLY A 9 7.78 -2.76 -7.70
CA GLY A 9 7.44 -3.20 -9.05
C GLY A 9 6.50 -4.41 -9.08
N LYS A 10 6.77 -5.42 -8.26
CA LYS A 10 5.90 -6.62 -8.16
C LYS A 10 4.50 -6.28 -7.66
N ILE A 11 4.41 -5.36 -6.70
CA ILE A 11 3.12 -4.91 -6.16
C ILE A 11 2.38 -4.11 -7.23
N ALA A 12 3.06 -3.16 -7.88
CA ALA A 12 2.49 -2.36 -8.94
C ALA A 12 1.96 -3.21 -10.10
N GLU A 13 2.71 -4.25 -10.51
CA GLU A 13 2.29 -5.24 -11.50
C GLU A 13 1.01 -5.96 -11.07
N LYS A 14 0.94 -6.42 -9.80
CA LYS A 14 -0.24 -7.11 -9.27
C LYS A 14 -1.49 -6.21 -9.20
N LEU A 15 -1.28 -4.91 -9.01
CA LEU A 15 -2.33 -3.90 -8.95
C LEU A 15 -2.64 -3.28 -10.33
N ALA A 16 -1.96 -3.71 -11.40
CA ALA A 16 -2.06 -3.14 -12.74
C ALA A 16 -1.81 -1.62 -12.80
N VAL A 17 -0.89 -1.12 -11.97
CA VAL A 17 -0.46 0.29 -11.96
C VAL A 17 1.04 0.40 -12.27
N THR A 18 1.51 1.60 -12.61
CA THR A 18 2.94 1.83 -12.78
C THR A 18 3.64 1.86 -11.42
N ARG A 19 4.91 1.44 -11.38
CA ARG A 19 5.75 1.51 -10.17
C ARG A 19 5.78 2.92 -9.57
N ASP A 20 5.88 3.94 -10.42
CA ASP A 20 5.88 5.35 -10.00
C ASP A 20 4.54 5.78 -9.40
N SER A 21 3.41 5.31 -9.93
CA SER A 21 2.09 5.57 -9.33
C SER A 21 1.98 4.92 -7.96
N TYR A 22 2.40 3.67 -7.83
CA TYR A 22 2.43 2.97 -6.55
C TYR A 22 3.32 3.68 -5.52
N ALA A 23 4.52 4.13 -5.93
CA ALA A 23 5.42 4.88 -5.06
C ALA A 23 4.80 6.19 -4.56
N LYS A 24 4.00 6.88 -5.38
CA LYS A 24 3.27 8.09 -4.96
C LYS A 24 2.19 7.78 -3.93
N TYR A 25 1.53 6.63 -4.03
CA TYR A 25 0.54 6.19 -3.04
C TYR A 25 1.20 5.91 -1.70
N GLU A 26 2.33 5.20 -1.67
CA GLU A 26 3.05 4.87 -0.42
C GLU A 26 3.49 6.10 0.38
N ILE A 27 3.85 7.18 -0.31
CA ILE A 27 4.30 8.44 0.34
C ILE A 27 3.17 9.45 0.53
N GLY A 28 1.94 9.10 0.14
CA GLY A 28 0.76 9.97 0.26
C GLY A 28 0.78 11.19 -0.67
N LYS A 29 1.60 11.21 -1.73
CA LYS A 29 1.60 12.31 -2.72
C LYS A 29 0.36 12.30 -3.61
N THR A 30 -0.27 11.15 -3.78
CA THR A 30 -1.46 10.97 -4.60
C THR A 30 -2.36 9.95 -3.93
N ALA A 31 -3.67 10.20 -3.89
CA ALA A 31 -4.62 9.21 -3.41
C ALA A 31 -4.81 8.11 -4.47
N PRO A 32 -4.82 6.82 -4.09
CA PRO A 32 -5.13 5.76 -5.03
C PRO A 32 -6.58 5.87 -5.51
N PRO A 33 -6.86 5.60 -6.80
CA PRO A 33 -8.21 5.38 -7.30
C PRO A 33 -8.95 4.29 -6.52
N LEU A 34 -10.29 4.30 -6.55
CA LEU A 34 -11.12 3.38 -5.73
C LEU A 34 -10.86 1.90 -6.06
N ASP A 35 -10.71 1.56 -7.33
CA ASP A 35 -10.36 0.22 -7.82
C ASP A 35 -8.98 -0.23 -7.31
N VAL A 36 -7.99 0.67 -7.34
CA VAL A 36 -6.65 0.39 -6.78
C VAL A 36 -6.71 0.22 -5.26
N LEU A 37 -7.50 1.03 -4.57
CA LEU A 37 -7.71 0.92 -3.13
C LEU A 37 -8.35 -0.41 -2.74
N LEU A 38 -9.35 -0.87 -3.50
CA LEU A 38 -9.94 -2.19 -3.33
C LEU A 38 -8.94 -3.32 -3.63
N ALA A 39 -8.10 -3.15 -4.65
CA ALA A 39 -7.06 -4.12 -4.98
C ALA A 39 -5.99 -4.21 -3.87
N LEU A 40 -5.58 -3.07 -3.31
CA LEU A 40 -4.69 -2.99 -2.14
C LEU A 40 -5.30 -3.70 -0.93
N SER A 41 -6.58 -3.43 -0.64
CA SER A 41 -7.31 -4.09 0.45
C SER A 41 -7.29 -5.62 0.31
N ARG A 42 -7.57 -6.15 -0.89
CA ARG A 42 -7.54 -7.59 -1.16
C ARG A 42 -6.13 -8.17 -1.12
N TYR A 43 -5.15 -7.45 -1.66
CA TYR A 43 -3.76 -7.91 -1.75
C TYR A 43 -3.11 -8.05 -0.36
N PHE A 44 -3.28 -7.04 0.49
CA PHE A 44 -2.74 -7.04 1.85
C PHE A 44 -3.67 -7.68 2.88
N GLN A 45 -4.89 -8.05 2.49
CA GLN A 45 -5.95 -8.56 3.38
C GLN A 45 -6.24 -7.59 4.55
N VAL A 46 -6.31 -6.30 4.23
CA VAL A 46 -6.57 -5.21 5.19
C VAL A 46 -7.82 -4.46 4.77
N SER A 47 -8.66 -4.05 5.72
CA SER A 47 -9.86 -3.28 5.42
C SER A 47 -9.52 -1.91 4.84
N THR A 48 -10.35 -1.42 3.93
CA THR A 48 -10.20 -0.08 3.36
C THR A 48 -10.25 1.01 4.43
N ASP A 49 -11.05 0.81 5.48
CA ASP A 49 -11.08 1.73 6.62
C ASP A 49 -9.69 1.85 7.24
N LEU A 50 -9.02 0.74 7.57
CA LEU A 50 -7.68 0.78 8.18
C LEU A 50 -6.65 1.44 7.27
N LEU A 51 -6.72 1.21 5.95
CA LEU A 51 -5.83 1.84 4.97
C LEU A 51 -5.96 3.37 4.92
N LEU A 52 -7.14 3.90 5.25
CA LEU A 52 -7.46 5.33 5.16
C LEU A 52 -7.38 6.06 6.51
N THR A 53 -7.73 5.39 7.60
CA THR A 53 -7.91 6.02 8.92
C THR A 53 -6.68 5.90 9.82
N VAL A 54 -5.79 4.93 9.55
CA VAL A 54 -4.66 4.62 10.43
C VAL A 54 -3.32 4.90 9.78
N ASP A 55 -2.50 5.72 10.45
CA ASP A 55 -1.09 5.87 10.11
C ASP A 55 -0.28 4.69 10.65
N LEU A 56 -0.16 3.63 9.85
CA LEU A 56 0.55 2.40 10.21
C LEU A 56 2.04 2.63 10.55
N ARG A 57 2.65 3.75 10.15
CA ARG A 57 4.05 4.07 10.49
C ARG A 57 4.24 4.28 11.98
N LYS A 58 3.19 4.71 12.69
CA LYS A 58 3.21 4.92 14.15
C LYS A 58 3.29 3.62 14.94
N TYR A 59 2.93 2.49 14.31
CA TYR A 59 2.83 1.18 14.97
C TYR A 59 4.01 0.23 14.67
N GLN A 60 4.94 0.62 13.78
CA GLN A 60 6.13 -0.21 13.46
C GLN A 60 7.11 -0.39 14.64
N LYS A 61 7.03 0.43 15.71
CA LYS A 61 7.97 0.36 16.85
C LYS A 61 7.60 -0.65 17.95
N GLN A 62 6.49 -1.38 17.82
CA GLN A 62 6.00 -2.30 18.87
C GLN A 62 6.18 -3.79 18.57
N LEU A 63 6.84 -4.13 17.46
CA LEU A 63 7.27 -5.49 17.18
C LEU A 63 8.76 -5.55 17.50
N CYS A 64 9.02 -5.89 18.76
CA CYS A 64 10.31 -6.31 19.29
C CYS A 64 10.88 -7.52 18.53
#